data_AF-A0A939HXW2-F1
#
_entry.id   AF-A0A939HXW2-F1
#
_cell.length_a   1.000
_cell.length_b   1.000
_cell.length_c   1.000
_cell.angle_alpha   90.00
_cell.angle_beta   90.00
_cell.angle_gamma   90.00
#
_symmetry.space_group_name_H-M   'P 1'
#
loop_
_entity.id
_entity.type
_entity.pdbx_description
1 polymer ?
#
loop_
_entity_poly.entity_id
_entity_poly.type
_entity_poly.pdbx_seq_one_letter_code
_entity_poly.pdbx_strand_id
1 'polypeptide(L)'
;MAVVTSGQDEGGRSTSFYRYFLCEGRGLWKILAWMEHYQQKSGGKWPVFDPFASKQLGESHQWNVNAKPKLKLPDDWQSFLNENDTPVILSLGYASDLQMINAMAEVKANGEQVSWAYNVEVIEHPEQFTIIQAANEQSYQSLMQKRQSQANNARLMPLSVDEAAIKTAINGLSGGSQVRDEWIQSILATLEGNQLTVEQWEAVFDDRGAGMAIKRGSADRRMGRLLTLRAFVLPETLPEFLEWLKIQGKKNKETSQQQVSIDFQYQLKNKLNKFEQHFTEGINKVLKALIIEQSIPATAAVWLLTETGSIWAPYRYRLMEDVRTDLNTINNSFSSNNRQPEPQRLRCEKDIWGNLCVCWNNYSYRSVRYKPFAELFAQLGKSGSINEPSAAYELSAYFYQVSEGKVPTEIFKGALPREGSDEGTILGLKVERKIPLPENAGRFVKSNARLLCIGIMFMSWSGMMLVLGYKYGFEKGLAKGSVGQQTSENYRITGEKKRRALEKFPKTVEEIENIVSELTRLKDRGTETEPSRDQIIKEIKNTLVVNEEESEEIDYEKATSTGLLGCSREKGKSSSFDYE
;
A
#
# COMPACT_ATOMS: atom_id res chain seq x y z
N MET A 1 35.21 15.59 31.74
CA MET A 1 34.47 16.76 31.23
C MET A 1 34.41 16.70 29.71
N ALA A 2 33.29 17.09 29.11
CA ALA A 2 33.19 17.26 27.66
C ALA A 2 32.74 18.69 27.33
N VAL A 3 33.42 19.34 26.39
CA VAL A 3 32.99 20.62 25.82
C VAL A 3 32.56 20.36 24.38
N VAL A 4 31.32 20.68 24.07
CA VAL A 4 30.76 20.50 22.73
C VAL A 4 30.71 21.85 22.03
N THR A 5 31.31 21.92 20.84
CA THR A 5 31.31 23.13 20.00
C THR A 5 30.68 22.81 18.66
N SER A 6 29.72 23.62 18.24
CA SER A 6 29.17 23.58 16.89
C SER A 6 30.17 24.16 15.90
N GLY A 7 30.40 23.47 14.78
CA GLY A 7 31.01 24.07 13.60
C GLY A 7 30.08 23.97 12.40
N GLN A 8 30.31 24.79 11.40
CA GLN A 8 29.60 24.73 10.12
C GLN A 8 30.59 24.42 9.00
N ASP A 9 30.20 23.55 8.08
CA ASP A 9 30.95 23.36 6.84
C ASP A 9 30.72 24.54 5.87
N GLU A 10 31.50 24.60 4.78
CA GLU A 10 31.37 25.64 3.75
C GLU A 10 30.00 25.65 3.06
N GLY A 11 29.23 24.56 3.19
CA GLY A 11 27.85 24.43 2.71
C GLY A 11 26.79 24.85 3.74
N GLY A 12 27.18 25.37 4.91
CA GLY A 12 26.28 25.80 5.98
C GLY A 12 25.69 24.67 6.84
N ARG A 13 26.19 23.43 6.71
CA ARG A 13 25.72 22.29 7.53
C ARG A 13 26.43 22.31 8.87
N SER A 14 25.65 22.28 9.95
CA SER A 14 26.17 22.23 11.32
C SER A 14 26.63 20.81 11.70
N THR A 15 27.79 20.72 12.35
CA THR A 15 28.30 19.49 12.97
C THR A 15 28.80 19.78 14.38
N SER A 16 28.63 18.85 15.30
CA SER A 16 29.03 19.02 16.71
C SER A 16 30.39 18.36 16.96
N PHE A 17 31.35 19.12 17.46
CA PHE A 17 32.68 18.65 17.80
C PHE A 17 32.83 18.49 19.32
N TYR A 18 33.28 17.32 19.74
CA TYR A 18 33.44 16.96 21.15
C TYR A 18 34.90 17.09 21.56
N ARG A 19 35.17 17.82 22.64
CA ARG A 19 36.48 17.83 23.31
C ARG A 19 36.35 17.19 24.67
N TYR A 20 37.00 16.04 24.84
CA TYR A 20 37.05 15.33 26.10
C TYR A 20 38.28 15.74 26.90
N PHE A 21 38.04 16.05 28.17
CA PHE A 21 39.08 16.35 29.15
C PHE A 21 38.99 15.30 30.26
N LEU A 22 40.09 14.57 30.42
CA LEU A 22 40.28 13.55 31.43
C LEU A 22 41.35 14.02 32.42
N CYS A 23 41.13 13.78 33.70
CA CYS A 23 42.13 13.97 34.73
C CYS A 23 42.20 12.75 35.64
N GLU A 24 43.38 12.47 36.16
CA GLU A 24 43.54 11.51 37.25
C GLU A 24 43.11 12.18 38.58
N GLY A 25 42.30 11.46 39.37
CA GLY A 25 41.74 11.98 40.63
C GLY A 25 40.79 13.16 40.45
N ARG A 26 40.69 14.01 41.48
CA ARG A 26 39.77 15.18 41.52
C ARG A 26 40.41 16.45 40.95
N GLY A 27 40.91 16.36 39.73
CA GLY A 27 41.75 17.39 39.09
C GLY A 27 41.05 18.33 38.11
N LEU A 28 39.77 18.12 37.77
CA LEU A 28 39.08 18.88 36.70
C LEU A 28 39.14 20.40 36.91
N TRP A 29 38.95 20.88 38.14
CA TRP A 29 39.02 22.31 38.47
C TRP A 29 40.38 22.93 38.15
N LYS A 30 41.48 22.16 38.16
CA LYS A 30 42.82 22.65 37.79
C LYS A 30 42.92 22.90 36.30
N ILE A 31 42.27 22.05 35.49
CA ILE A 31 42.17 22.25 34.03
C ILE A 31 41.36 23.50 33.75
N LEU A 32 40.23 23.69 34.45
CA LEU A 32 39.41 24.90 34.31
C LEU A 32 40.20 26.17 34.69
N ALA A 33 40.90 26.15 35.82
CA ALA A 33 41.74 27.26 36.25
C ALA A 33 42.83 27.59 35.23
N TRP A 34 43.42 26.59 34.56
CA TRP A 34 44.35 26.79 33.46
C TRP A 34 43.67 27.42 32.23
N MET A 35 42.50 26.93 31.84
CA MET A 35 41.76 27.45 30.69
C MET A 35 41.34 28.92 30.89
N GLU A 36 40.90 29.28 32.09
CA GLU A 36 40.54 30.65 32.46
C GLU A 36 41.76 31.58 32.43
N HIS A 37 42.88 31.14 32.98
CA HIS A 37 44.14 31.88 32.91
C HIS A 37 44.61 32.09 31.46
N TYR A 38 44.50 31.05 30.62
CA TYR A 38 44.80 31.16 29.20
C TYR A 38 43.87 32.18 28.53
N GLN A 39 42.58 32.15 28.84
CA GLN A 39 41.59 33.05 28.28
C GLN A 39 41.88 34.52 28.65
N GLN A 40 42.23 34.78 29.90
CA GLN A 40 42.64 36.11 30.38
C GLN A 40 43.87 36.62 29.63
N LYS A 41 44.89 35.77 29.43
CA LYS A 41 46.10 36.14 28.68
C LYS A 41 45.88 36.30 27.18
N SER A 42 44.89 35.61 26.62
CA SER A 42 44.65 35.53 25.17
C SER A 42 43.54 36.48 24.70
N GLY A 43 43.21 37.51 25.48
CA GLY A 43 42.20 38.51 25.11
C GLY A 43 40.78 37.93 24.98
N GLY A 44 40.42 36.99 25.85
CA GLY A 44 39.08 36.38 25.87
C GLY A 44 38.95 35.09 25.06
N LYS A 45 40.00 34.65 24.36
CA LYS A 45 39.97 33.44 23.52
C LYS A 45 40.22 32.17 24.33
N TRP A 46 39.36 31.18 24.14
CA TRP A 46 39.57 29.83 24.67
C TRP A 46 40.75 29.13 23.99
N PRO A 47 41.42 28.17 24.67
CA PRO A 47 42.46 27.37 24.04
C PRO A 47 41.89 26.57 22.86
N VAL A 48 42.54 26.71 21.71
CA VAL A 48 42.19 26.02 20.47
C VAL A 48 43.13 24.83 20.31
N PHE A 49 42.57 23.65 20.04
CA PHE A 49 43.37 22.49 19.66
C PHE A 49 43.85 22.69 18.22
N ASP A 50 45.17 22.75 18.04
CA ASP A 50 45.80 22.74 16.73
C ASP A 50 46.27 21.31 16.42
N PRO A 51 45.62 20.60 15.46
CA PRO A 51 45.99 19.24 15.10
C PRO A 51 47.37 19.14 14.43
N PHE A 52 47.97 20.25 14.01
CA PHE A 52 49.27 20.30 13.35
C PHE A 52 50.41 20.76 14.28
N ALA A 53 50.09 21.15 15.53
CA ALA A 53 51.10 21.53 16.50
C ALA A 53 51.94 20.32 16.95
N SER A 54 53.24 20.31 16.64
CA SER A 54 54.15 19.30 17.17
C SER A 54 54.44 19.56 18.65
N LYS A 55 54.02 18.65 19.54
CA LYS A 55 54.44 18.63 20.94
C LYS A 55 55.39 17.47 21.15
N GLN A 56 56.48 17.67 21.91
CA GLN A 56 57.30 16.54 22.30
C GLN A 56 56.58 15.69 23.35
N LEU A 57 56.70 14.37 23.24
CA LEU A 57 56.12 13.45 24.21
C LEU A 57 56.72 13.75 25.60
N GLY A 58 55.87 14.12 26.57
CA GLY A 58 56.30 14.48 27.94
C GLY A 58 56.34 15.99 28.23
N GLU A 59 56.21 16.86 27.23
CA GLU A 59 56.07 18.31 27.45
C GLU A 59 54.65 18.64 27.93
N SER A 60 54.49 18.74 29.25
CA SER A 60 53.25 19.17 29.89
C SER A 60 53.18 20.69 30.02
N HIS A 61 51.98 21.25 29.89
CA HIS A 61 51.73 22.65 30.26
C HIS A 61 51.89 22.79 31.78
N GLN A 62 52.95 23.47 32.21
CA GLN A 62 53.22 23.70 33.62
C GLN A 62 52.35 24.86 34.12
N TRP A 63 51.33 24.54 34.92
CA TRP A 63 50.47 25.52 35.56
C TRP A 63 50.25 25.14 37.02
N ASN A 64 50.66 26.02 37.93
CA ASN A 64 50.60 25.76 39.36
C ASN A 64 49.52 26.61 40.00
N VAL A 65 48.48 25.95 40.53
CA VAL A 65 47.37 26.61 41.24
C VAL A 65 47.28 26.01 42.62
N ASN A 66 47.49 26.87 43.62
CA ASN A 66 47.65 26.43 45.00
C ASN A 66 46.32 26.29 45.75
N ALA A 67 45.23 26.87 45.23
CA ALA A 67 43.92 26.84 45.88
C ALA A 67 42.79 26.74 44.87
N LYS A 68 41.80 25.91 45.19
CA LYS A 68 40.55 25.82 44.44
C LYS A 68 39.70 27.08 44.69
N PRO A 69 39.08 27.68 43.66
CA PRO A 69 38.20 28.82 43.83
C PRO A 69 37.06 28.51 44.80
N LYS A 70 36.79 29.41 45.74
CA LYS A 70 35.58 29.36 46.57
C LYS A 70 34.44 29.99 45.76
N LEU A 71 33.57 29.15 45.22
CA LEU A 71 32.39 29.59 44.48
C LEU A 71 31.22 29.74 45.46
N LYS A 72 30.50 30.85 45.34
CA LYS A 72 29.21 31.02 46.00
C LYS A 72 28.16 30.42 45.08
N LEU A 73 27.73 29.20 45.38
CA LEU A 73 26.65 28.57 44.65
C LEU A 73 25.31 29.24 45.06
N PRO A 74 24.27 29.24 44.20
CA PRO A 74 22.96 29.80 44.54
C PRO A 74 22.36 29.23 45.83
N ASP A 75 21.24 29.75 46.33
CA ASP A 75 20.65 29.22 47.58
C ASP A 75 19.71 28.01 47.35
N ASP A 76 19.28 27.76 46.11
CA ASP A 76 18.26 26.77 45.72
C ASP A 76 18.78 25.54 44.94
N TRP A 77 19.96 25.63 44.34
CA TRP A 77 20.51 24.56 43.50
C TRP A 77 20.72 23.22 44.22
N GLN A 78 20.97 23.19 45.54
CA GLN A 78 21.16 21.92 46.26
C GLN A 78 19.89 21.09 46.28
N SER A 79 18.75 21.71 46.59
CA SER A 79 17.44 21.06 46.53
C SER A 79 17.16 20.58 45.11
N PHE A 80 17.39 21.45 44.12
CA PHE A 80 17.23 21.09 42.71
C PHE A 80 18.11 19.89 42.29
N LEU A 81 19.39 19.87 42.66
CA LEU A 81 20.29 18.76 42.35
C LEU A 81 19.89 17.48 43.06
N ASN A 82 19.38 17.56 44.29
CA ASN A 82 18.94 16.39 45.06
C ASN A 82 17.64 15.80 44.51
N GLU A 83 16.72 16.64 44.03
CA GLU A 83 15.43 16.24 43.48
C GLU A 83 15.51 15.61 42.08
N ASN A 84 16.55 15.91 41.30
CA ASN A 84 16.69 15.44 39.93
C ASN A 84 17.57 14.19 39.81
N ASP A 85 17.10 13.19 39.06
CA ASP A 85 17.88 12.00 38.72
C ASP A 85 19.10 12.33 37.83
N THR A 86 20.15 11.54 37.97
CA THR A 86 21.36 11.64 37.14
C THR A 86 21.11 11.05 35.74
N PRO A 87 21.55 11.69 34.62
CA PRO A 87 22.23 12.99 34.53
C PRO A 87 21.28 14.15 34.82
N VAL A 88 21.70 15.13 35.62
CA VAL A 88 20.94 16.38 35.77
C VAL A 88 21.12 17.24 34.51
N ILE A 89 20.03 17.62 33.86
CA ILE A 89 20.02 18.38 32.59
C ILE A 89 19.61 19.80 32.91
N LEU A 90 20.50 20.74 32.57
CA LEU A 90 20.36 22.17 32.78
C LEU A 90 19.99 22.85 31.46
N SER A 91 19.10 23.85 31.53
CA SER A 91 18.80 24.74 30.41
C SER A 91 19.98 25.69 30.14
N LEU A 92 19.97 26.32 28.96
CA LEU A 92 20.99 27.31 28.61
C LEU A 92 20.96 28.47 29.61
N GLY A 93 22.14 28.86 30.12
CA GLY A 93 22.29 29.97 31.05
C GLY A 93 22.02 29.64 32.53
N TYR A 94 21.61 28.41 32.87
CA TYR A 94 21.42 28.02 34.27
C TYR A 94 22.70 28.10 35.08
N ALA A 95 23.82 27.60 34.52
CA ALA A 95 25.14 27.87 35.04
C ALA A 95 25.82 28.98 34.23
N SER A 96 26.34 29.98 34.93
CA SER A 96 27.03 31.15 34.40
C SER A 96 28.41 30.83 33.79
N ASP A 97 29.07 29.78 34.26
CA ASP A 97 30.41 29.39 33.81
C ASP A 97 30.72 27.90 34.09
N LEU A 98 31.86 27.44 33.57
CA LEU A 98 32.32 26.05 33.69
C LEU A 98 32.70 25.66 35.13
N GLN A 99 33.14 26.61 35.95
CA GLN A 99 33.49 26.36 37.35
C GLN A 99 32.23 26.04 38.16
N MET A 100 31.13 26.74 37.88
CA MET A 100 29.84 26.48 38.52
C MET A 100 29.27 25.12 38.13
N ILE A 101 29.34 24.73 36.85
CA ILE A 101 28.95 23.38 36.41
C ILE A 101 29.78 22.32 37.13
N ASN A 102 31.09 22.50 37.22
CA ASN A 102 31.98 21.56 37.91
C ASN A 102 31.66 21.44 39.39
N ALA A 103 31.42 22.57 40.07
CA ALA A 103 31.06 22.58 41.48
C ALA A 103 29.70 21.90 41.74
N MET A 104 28.70 22.14 40.90
CA MET A 104 27.42 21.43 40.95
C MET A 104 27.61 19.92 40.74
N ALA A 105 28.45 19.53 39.77
CA ALA A 105 28.71 18.12 39.46
C ALA A 105 29.45 17.39 40.59
N GLU A 106 30.42 18.05 41.23
CA GLU A 106 31.12 17.51 42.40
C GLU A 106 30.18 17.25 43.58
N VAL A 107 29.21 18.13 43.80
CA VAL A 107 28.22 17.97 44.85
C VAL A 107 27.26 16.84 44.52
N LYS A 108 26.72 16.81 43.29
CA LYS A 108 25.81 15.74 42.85
C LYS A 108 26.47 14.37 42.88
N ALA A 109 27.75 14.28 42.49
CA ALA A 109 28.51 13.03 42.54
C ALA A 109 28.78 12.55 43.98
N ASN A 110 28.65 13.41 45.00
CA ASN A 110 28.81 13.07 46.41
C ASN A 110 30.08 12.23 46.72
N GLY A 111 31.17 12.55 46.04
CA GLY A 111 32.45 11.86 46.20
C GLY A 111 32.73 10.70 45.24
N GLU A 112 31.78 10.36 44.38
CA GLU A 112 31.97 9.47 43.22
C GLU A 112 32.65 10.20 42.04
N GLN A 113 32.69 9.53 40.88
CA GLN A 113 33.28 10.07 39.66
C GLN A 113 32.48 11.30 39.17
N VAL A 114 33.19 12.41 38.97
CA VAL A 114 32.62 13.66 38.48
C VAL A 114 32.70 13.69 36.96
N SER A 115 31.56 13.74 36.30
CA SER A 115 31.47 13.91 34.85
C SER A 115 30.44 14.98 34.50
N TRP A 116 30.76 15.86 33.57
CA TRP A 116 29.79 16.84 33.10
C TRP A 116 30.09 17.26 31.67
N ALA A 117 29.05 17.71 30.97
CA ALA A 117 29.10 18.21 29.60
C ALA A 117 28.49 19.60 29.49
N TYR A 118 29.10 20.47 28.69
CA TYR A 118 28.65 21.85 28.47
C TYR A 118 28.41 22.12 26.99
N ASN A 119 27.40 22.97 26.73
CA ASN A 119 26.98 23.41 25.40
C ASN A 119 26.57 22.24 24.50
N VAL A 120 25.78 21.31 25.04
CA VAL A 120 25.41 20.06 24.38
C VAL A 120 24.21 20.26 23.44
N GLU A 121 24.41 20.02 22.15
CA GLU A 121 23.34 19.98 21.15
C GLU A 121 22.70 18.58 21.08
N VAL A 122 23.54 17.56 20.96
CA VAL A 122 23.16 16.15 20.90
C VAL A 122 24.19 15.35 21.71
N ILE A 123 23.77 14.26 22.33
CA ILE A 123 24.69 13.34 23.01
C ILE A 123 24.18 11.91 22.90
N GLU A 124 25.08 10.96 22.61
CA GLU A 124 24.72 9.56 22.44
C GLU A 124 24.44 8.87 23.77
N HIS A 125 25.30 9.12 24.77
CA HIS A 125 25.28 8.47 26.08
C HIS A 125 25.14 9.50 27.21
N PRO A 126 23.96 10.10 27.41
CA PRO A 126 23.75 11.09 28.47
C PRO A 126 23.99 10.51 29.88
N GLU A 127 23.77 9.21 30.09
CA GLU A 127 23.96 8.50 31.36
C GLU A 127 25.40 8.49 31.88
N GLN A 128 26.38 8.77 31.03
CA GLN A 128 27.79 8.85 31.42
C GLN A 128 28.14 10.15 32.17
N PHE A 129 27.22 11.11 32.20
CA PHE A 129 27.43 12.44 32.76
C PHE A 129 26.67 12.60 34.07
N THR A 130 27.28 13.24 35.06
CA THR A 130 26.58 13.70 36.27
C THR A 130 25.69 14.90 35.96
N ILE A 131 26.20 15.85 35.17
CA ILE A 131 25.50 17.07 34.76
C ILE A 131 25.67 17.33 33.26
N ILE A 132 24.61 17.75 32.57
CA ILE A 132 24.61 18.17 31.17
C ILE A 132 23.97 19.55 31.06
N GLN A 133 24.68 20.53 30.51
CA GLN A 133 24.08 21.81 30.14
C GLN A 133 23.81 21.86 28.63
N ALA A 134 22.55 22.04 28.28
CA ALA A 134 22.10 22.12 26.90
C ALA A 134 22.62 23.38 26.20
N ALA A 135 22.88 23.28 24.89
CA ALA A 135 23.29 24.39 24.04
C ALA A 135 22.16 25.41 23.79
N ASN A 136 20.91 24.94 23.80
CA ASN A 136 19.71 25.74 23.57
C ASN A 136 18.46 24.98 24.08
N GLU A 137 17.30 25.63 24.00
CA GLU A 137 16.03 25.07 24.48
C GLU A 137 15.61 23.80 23.72
N GLN A 138 15.83 23.73 22.41
CA GLN A 138 15.51 22.54 21.62
C GLN A 138 16.35 21.33 22.06
N SER A 139 17.64 21.56 22.32
CA SER A 139 18.55 20.54 22.85
C SER A 139 18.14 20.11 24.26
N TYR A 140 17.71 21.05 25.11
CA TYR A 140 17.21 20.76 26.45
C TYR A 140 16.01 19.81 26.42
N GLN A 141 14.99 20.12 25.62
CA GLN A 141 13.80 19.28 25.47
C GLN A 141 14.14 17.88 24.92
N SER A 142 15.02 17.82 23.92
CA SER A 142 15.46 16.56 23.31
C SER A 142 16.21 15.67 24.31
N LEU A 143 17.06 16.26 25.15
CA LEU A 143 17.79 15.57 26.20
C LEU A 143 16.85 15.07 27.32
N MET A 144 15.88 15.89 27.72
CA MET A 144 14.87 15.52 28.72
C MET A 144 14.03 14.32 28.27
N GLN A 145 13.56 14.35 27.02
CA GLN A 145 12.81 13.23 26.43
C GLN A 145 13.63 11.94 26.42
N LYS A 146 14.92 12.04 26.05
CA LYS A 146 15.84 10.89 26.02
C LYS A 146 16.11 10.30 27.42
N ARG A 147 16.25 11.14 28.44
CA ARG A 147 16.39 10.66 29.84
C ARG A 147 15.13 9.88 30.26
N GLN A 148 13.95 10.42 29.94
CA GLN A 148 12.69 9.81 30.33
C GLN A 148 12.46 8.45 29.64
N SER A 149 12.84 8.32 28.36
CA SER A 149 12.73 7.04 27.65
C SER A 149 13.67 5.98 28.23
N GLN A 150 14.92 6.36 28.56
CA GLN A 150 15.88 5.46 29.22
C GLN A 150 15.39 4.97 30.59
N ALA A 151 14.87 5.87 31.42
CA ALA A 151 14.37 5.51 32.75
C ALA A 151 13.16 4.57 32.68
N ASN A 152 12.27 4.78 31.71
CA ASN A 152 11.14 3.90 31.46
C ASN A 152 11.61 2.52 30.98
N ASN A 153 12.59 2.46 30.09
CA ASN A 153 13.10 1.20 29.55
C ASN A 153 13.83 0.35 30.59
N ALA A 154 14.63 0.97 31.46
CA ALA A 154 15.29 0.28 32.56
C ALA A 154 14.29 -0.34 33.55
N ARG A 155 13.12 0.28 33.77
CA ARG A 155 12.05 -0.27 34.61
C ARG A 155 11.27 -1.39 33.93
N LEU A 156 11.19 -1.36 32.61
CA LEU A 156 10.48 -2.36 31.84
C LEU A 156 11.34 -3.62 31.67
N MET A 157 12.67 -3.55 31.59
CA MET A 157 13.54 -4.70 31.31
C MET A 157 13.75 -5.67 32.51
N PRO A 158 13.64 -7.01 32.32
CA PRO A 158 14.01 -7.97 33.35
C PRO A 158 15.54 -8.04 33.56
N LEU A 159 15.99 -8.19 34.82
CA LEU A 159 17.41 -8.28 35.23
C LEU A 159 18.20 -9.42 34.54
N SER A 160 17.53 -10.42 33.95
CA SER A 160 18.15 -11.57 33.28
C SER A 160 18.44 -11.36 31.80
N VAL A 161 17.98 -10.26 31.20
CA VAL A 161 18.18 -9.99 29.77
C VAL A 161 19.46 -9.20 29.58
N ASP A 162 20.34 -9.68 28.70
CA ASP A 162 21.52 -8.92 28.28
C ASP A 162 21.08 -7.79 27.34
N GLU A 163 20.57 -6.72 27.95
CA GLU A 163 20.09 -5.53 27.27
C GLU A 163 21.20 -4.95 26.36
N ALA A 164 22.45 -4.97 26.82
CA ALA A 164 23.58 -4.46 26.05
C ALA A 164 23.82 -5.28 24.77
N ALA A 165 23.69 -6.62 24.83
CA ALA A 165 23.81 -7.48 23.65
C ALA A 165 22.69 -7.22 22.63
N ILE A 166 21.42 -7.15 23.07
CA ILE A 166 20.28 -6.85 22.18
C ILE A 166 20.45 -5.47 21.54
N LYS A 167 20.80 -4.47 22.36
CA LYS A 167 21.04 -3.11 21.91
C LYS A 167 22.14 -3.04 20.86
N THR A 168 23.21 -3.82 21.06
CA THR A 168 24.35 -3.94 20.13
C THR A 168 23.93 -4.65 18.85
N ALA A 169 23.18 -5.75 18.94
CA ALA A 169 22.69 -6.50 17.79
C ALA A 169 21.82 -5.64 16.87
N ILE A 170 20.84 -4.92 17.44
CA ILE A 170 19.97 -4.03 16.65
C ILE A 170 20.76 -2.89 16.01
N ASN A 171 21.71 -2.28 16.73
CA ASN A 171 22.56 -1.22 16.18
C ASN A 171 23.45 -1.75 15.06
N GLY A 172 24.03 -2.94 15.23
CA GLY A 172 24.85 -3.60 14.22
C GLY A 172 24.05 -3.94 12.96
N LEU A 173 22.86 -4.50 13.10
CA LEU A 173 21.99 -4.87 11.98
C LEU A 173 21.42 -3.66 11.24
N SER A 174 21.02 -2.62 11.97
CA SER A 174 20.45 -1.40 11.36
C SER A 174 21.52 -0.49 10.74
N GLY A 175 22.68 -0.34 11.38
CA GLY A 175 23.73 0.59 10.94
C GLY A 175 24.83 -0.02 10.06
N GLY A 176 25.10 -1.32 10.18
CA GLY A 176 26.21 -1.98 9.49
C GLY A 176 25.99 -2.17 7.99
N SER A 177 27.04 -2.48 7.23
CA SER A 177 26.89 -2.87 5.80
C SER A 177 26.53 -4.35 5.63
N GLN A 178 26.99 -5.21 6.55
CA GLN A 178 26.81 -6.66 6.54
C GLN A 178 26.02 -7.15 7.76
N VAL A 179 25.24 -8.21 7.55
CA VAL A 179 24.50 -8.92 8.59
C VAL A 179 25.37 -10.02 9.19
N ARG A 180 25.70 -9.91 10.48
CA ARG A 180 26.46 -10.92 11.22
C ARG A 180 25.52 -11.92 11.90
N ASP A 181 25.91 -13.19 11.89
CA ASP A 181 25.12 -14.27 12.48
C ASP A 181 24.96 -14.12 13.99
N GLU A 182 26.00 -13.66 14.69
CA GLU A 182 26.00 -13.41 16.14
C GLU A 182 24.87 -12.46 16.57
N TRP A 183 24.60 -11.41 15.80
CA TRP A 183 23.55 -10.45 16.09
C TRP A 183 22.16 -11.02 15.85
N ILE A 184 22.00 -11.83 14.80
CA ILE A 184 20.73 -12.53 14.56
C ILE A 184 20.47 -13.53 15.68
N GLN A 185 21.45 -14.36 16.04
CA GLN A 185 21.28 -15.34 17.11
C GLN A 185 20.92 -14.69 18.45
N SER A 186 21.47 -13.51 18.76
CA SER A 186 21.09 -12.76 19.97
C SER A 186 19.61 -12.36 19.96
N ILE A 187 19.09 -11.84 18.84
CA ILE A 187 17.66 -11.50 18.71
C ILE A 187 16.79 -12.76 18.78
N LEU A 188 17.17 -13.80 18.05
CA LEU A 188 16.42 -15.05 18.01
C LEU A 188 16.37 -15.74 19.38
N ALA A 189 17.50 -15.83 20.10
CA ALA A 189 17.52 -16.41 21.44
C ALA A 189 16.65 -15.63 22.43
N THR A 190 16.58 -14.30 22.28
CA THR A 190 15.70 -13.46 23.10
C THR A 190 14.23 -13.73 22.81
N LEU A 191 13.87 -13.88 21.53
CA LEU A 191 12.51 -14.24 21.09
C LEU A 191 12.11 -15.64 21.58
N GLU A 192 12.96 -16.64 21.38
CA GLU A 192 12.74 -18.04 21.81
C GLU A 192 12.51 -18.14 23.32
N GLY A 193 13.26 -17.36 24.10
CA GLY A 193 13.14 -17.34 25.56
C GLY A 193 11.94 -16.55 26.09
N ASN A 194 11.15 -15.88 25.22
CA ASN A 194 10.11 -14.90 25.61
C ASN A 194 10.60 -13.94 26.69
N GLN A 195 11.87 -13.53 26.57
CA GLN A 195 12.55 -12.77 27.61
C GLN A 195 12.05 -11.32 27.67
N LEU A 196 11.47 -10.83 26.58
CA LEU A 196 10.91 -9.50 26.46
C LEU A 196 9.42 -9.53 26.11
N THR A 197 8.64 -8.67 26.74
CA THR A 197 7.25 -8.38 26.37
C THR A 197 7.19 -7.53 25.10
N VAL A 198 6.01 -7.44 24.50
CA VAL A 198 5.76 -6.59 23.33
C VAL A 198 6.13 -5.14 23.61
N GLU A 199 5.72 -4.60 24.76
CA GLU A 199 5.98 -3.22 25.16
C GLU A 199 7.47 -2.95 25.36
N GLN A 200 8.21 -3.94 25.91
CA GLN A 200 9.66 -3.84 26.07
C GLN A 200 10.38 -3.83 24.72
N TRP A 201 9.97 -4.70 23.79
CA TRP A 201 10.50 -4.69 22.43
C TRP A 201 10.20 -3.38 21.71
N GLU A 202 8.98 -2.87 21.81
CA GLU A 202 8.60 -1.59 21.21
C GLU A 202 9.51 -0.46 21.69
N ALA A 203 9.72 -0.39 23.01
CA ALA A 203 10.52 0.66 23.59
C ALA A 203 12.01 0.58 23.20
N VAL A 204 12.55 -0.63 23.01
CA VAL A 204 13.92 -0.84 22.47
C VAL A 204 14.08 -0.29 21.06
N PHE A 205 13.08 -0.49 20.20
CA PHE A 205 13.10 0.03 18.83
C PHE A 205 12.86 1.55 18.80
N ASP A 206 11.96 2.05 19.65
CA ASP A 206 11.63 3.48 19.71
C ASP A 206 12.78 4.34 20.25
N ASP A 207 13.53 3.84 21.23
CA ASP A 207 14.78 4.46 21.70
C ASP A 207 15.83 4.64 20.57
N ARG A 208 15.72 3.84 19.50
CA ARG A 208 16.58 3.91 18.31
C ARG A 208 16.00 4.75 17.19
N GLY A 209 14.84 5.35 17.42
CA GLY A 209 14.18 6.25 16.49
C GLY A 209 13.14 5.59 15.59
N ALA A 210 12.71 4.34 15.84
CA ALA A 210 11.70 3.67 15.02
C ALA A 210 10.37 4.46 14.95
N GLY A 211 9.75 4.77 16.08
CA GLY A 211 8.52 5.58 16.10
C GLY A 211 8.68 6.99 15.51
N MET A 212 9.85 7.61 15.66
CA MET A 212 10.18 8.88 15.00
C MET A 212 10.33 8.73 13.48
N ALA A 213 10.90 7.63 13.01
CA ALA A 213 11.07 7.35 11.58
C ALA A 213 9.73 7.12 10.88
N ILE A 214 8.78 6.44 11.54
CA ILE A 214 7.40 6.31 11.05
C ILE A 214 6.76 7.70 10.97
N LYS A 215 6.72 8.43 12.09
CA LYS A 215 6.04 9.75 12.18
C LYS A 215 6.58 10.77 11.17
N ARG A 216 7.89 10.77 10.93
CA ARG A 216 8.55 11.72 10.01
C ARG A 216 8.67 11.20 8.58
N GLY A 217 8.35 9.92 8.33
CA GLY A 217 8.57 9.28 7.04
C GLY A 217 10.04 9.27 6.61
N SER A 218 10.99 9.22 7.56
CA SER A 218 12.43 9.27 7.25
C SER A 218 12.82 8.10 6.35
N ALA A 219 13.54 8.36 5.27
CA ALA A 219 13.90 7.38 4.24
C ALA A 219 15.35 6.90 4.31
N ASP A 220 16.06 7.21 5.40
CA ASP A 220 17.47 6.84 5.50
C ASP A 220 17.68 5.32 5.60
N ARG A 221 18.88 4.88 5.19
CA ARG A 221 19.23 3.46 5.12
C ARG A 221 19.11 2.75 6.47
N ARG A 222 19.47 3.42 7.56
CA ARG A 222 19.50 2.84 8.90
C ARG A 222 18.08 2.60 9.41
N MET A 223 17.21 3.59 9.23
CA MET A 223 15.81 3.54 9.63
C MET A 223 15.04 2.50 8.81
N GLY A 224 15.28 2.40 7.49
CA GLY A 224 14.66 1.36 6.68
C GLY A 224 14.97 -0.05 7.18
N ARG A 225 16.22 -0.30 7.60
CA ARG A 225 16.61 -1.58 8.21
C ARG A 225 16.04 -1.79 9.60
N LEU A 226 16.06 -0.74 10.43
CA LEU A 226 15.49 -0.78 11.79
C LEU A 226 14.00 -1.14 11.74
N LEU A 227 13.23 -0.49 10.86
CA LEU A 227 11.80 -0.75 10.72
C LEU A 227 11.51 -2.13 10.11
N THR A 228 12.33 -2.59 9.16
CA THR A 228 12.23 -3.95 8.62
C THR A 228 12.44 -5.00 9.72
N LEU A 229 13.43 -4.79 10.59
CA LEU A 229 13.70 -5.68 11.72
C LEU A 229 12.57 -5.64 12.76
N ARG A 230 12.06 -4.44 13.09
CA ARG A 230 10.91 -4.26 13.98
C ARG A 230 9.69 -5.02 13.48
N ALA A 231 9.37 -4.93 12.19
CA ALA A 231 8.24 -5.63 11.58
C ALA A 231 8.32 -7.16 11.65
N PHE A 232 9.51 -7.73 11.78
CA PHE A 232 9.70 -9.17 12.02
C PHE A 232 9.62 -9.53 13.51
N VAL A 233 10.31 -8.77 14.36
CA VAL A 233 10.37 -9.03 15.81
C VAL A 233 9.01 -8.80 16.49
N LEU A 234 8.27 -7.79 16.03
CA LEU A 234 6.95 -7.40 16.49
C LEU A 234 5.94 -7.49 15.34
N PRO A 235 5.32 -8.67 15.13
CA PRO A 235 4.38 -8.91 14.02
C PRO A 235 3.25 -7.88 13.90
N GLU A 236 2.81 -7.30 15.04
CA GLU A 236 1.82 -6.23 15.15
C GLU A 236 2.18 -4.97 14.36
N THR A 237 3.48 -4.74 14.15
CA THR A 237 4.00 -3.52 13.51
C THR A 237 4.19 -3.67 12.00
N LEU A 238 3.96 -4.87 11.45
CA LEU A 238 4.11 -5.14 10.03
C LEU A 238 3.17 -4.29 9.13
N PRO A 239 1.88 -4.06 9.48
CA PRO A 239 1.02 -3.16 8.71
C PRO A 239 1.53 -1.71 8.67
N GLU A 240 1.96 -1.17 9.82
CA GLU A 240 2.53 0.19 9.93
C GLU A 240 3.80 0.33 9.07
N PHE A 241 4.63 -0.70 9.04
CA PHE A 241 5.81 -0.76 8.18
C PHE A 241 5.45 -0.75 6.68
N LEU A 242 4.42 -1.52 6.27
CA LEU A 242 3.96 -1.53 4.88
C LEU A 242 3.37 -0.18 4.45
N GLU A 243 2.67 0.51 5.36
CA GLU A 243 2.20 1.87 5.12
C GLU A 243 3.36 2.85 4.93
N TRP A 244 4.39 2.76 5.79
CA TRP A 244 5.60 3.58 5.69
C TRP A 244 6.37 3.37 4.37
N LEU A 245 6.39 2.14 3.83
CA LEU A 245 7.00 1.85 2.53
C LEU A 245 6.29 2.50 1.33
N LYS A 246 5.06 2.98 1.50
CA LYS A 246 4.24 3.67 0.49
C LYS A 246 4.22 2.94 -0.86
N ILE A 247 3.90 1.65 -0.83
CA ILE A 247 3.91 0.78 -2.02
C ILE A 247 2.78 1.19 -2.97
N GLN A 248 3.14 1.93 -4.02
CA GLN A 248 2.26 2.26 -5.14
C GLN A 248 2.47 1.21 -6.24
N GLY A 249 1.39 0.72 -6.86
CA GLY A 249 1.45 -0.34 -7.88
C GLY A 249 2.40 -0.04 -9.06
N LYS A 250 2.64 -1.06 -9.90
CA LYS A 250 3.67 -1.26 -10.97
C LYS A 250 3.98 -0.11 -11.99
N LYS A 251 3.95 1.18 -11.63
CA LYS A 251 4.28 2.29 -12.54
C LYS A 251 5.41 3.20 -12.08
N ASN A 252 5.90 3.09 -10.85
CA ASN A 252 7.00 3.94 -10.37
C ASN A 252 8.26 3.12 -10.05
N LYS A 253 9.41 3.72 -10.31
CA LYS A 253 10.73 3.24 -9.87
C LYS A 253 10.69 3.03 -8.36
N GLU A 254 11.21 1.89 -7.88
CA GLU A 254 11.25 1.56 -6.45
C GLU A 254 11.83 2.73 -5.65
N THR A 255 11.19 3.04 -4.51
CA THR A 255 11.69 4.09 -3.63
C THR A 255 12.98 3.63 -2.97
N SER A 256 13.82 4.58 -2.55
CA SER A 256 15.03 4.25 -1.79
C SER A 256 14.73 3.44 -0.52
N GLN A 257 13.57 3.67 0.10
CA GLN A 257 13.07 2.93 1.26
C GLN A 257 12.80 1.46 0.93
N GLN A 258 12.12 1.20 -0.20
CA GLN A 258 11.81 -0.14 -0.69
C GLN A 258 13.09 -0.92 -0.99
N GLN A 259 14.03 -0.32 -1.74
CA GLN A 259 15.30 -0.95 -2.08
C GLN A 259 16.11 -1.30 -0.82
N VAL A 260 16.25 -0.34 0.12
CA VAL A 260 16.97 -0.56 1.38
C VAL A 260 16.37 -1.72 2.17
N SER A 261 15.04 -1.80 2.22
CA SER A 261 14.36 -2.87 2.94
C SER A 261 14.56 -4.22 2.25
N ILE A 262 14.33 -4.33 0.94
CA ILE A 262 14.47 -5.60 0.21
C ILE A 262 15.91 -6.10 0.24
N ASP A 263 16.90 -5.24 0.05
CA ASP A 263 18.33 -5.62 0.16
C ASP A 263 18.67 -6.18 1.55
N PHE A 264 18.03 -5.65 2.59
CA PHE A 264 18.22 -6.12 3.95
C PHE A 264 17.47 -7.42 4.22
N GLN A 265 16.21 -7.53 3.79
CA GLN A 265 15.43 -8.77 3.83
C GLN A 265 16.15 -9.92 3.12
N TYR A 266 16.76 -9.65 1.96
CA TYR A 266 17.55 -10.64 1.24
C TYR A 266 18.76 -11.14 2.05
N GLN A 267 19.41 -10.27 2.83
CA GLN A 267 20.52 -10.67 3.72
C GLN A 267 20.06 -11.48 4.94
N LEU A 268 18.83 -11.24 5.40
CA LEU A 268 18.19 -12.01 6.46
C LEU A 268 17.63 -13.35 5.96
N LYS A 269 17.49 -13.50 4.64
CA LYS A 269 16.95 -14.70 4.00
C LYS A 269 17.72 -15.94 4.46
N ASN A 270 16.97 -16.99 4.81
CA ASN A 270 17.44 -18.26 5.39
C ASN A 270 17.97 -18.19 6.83
N LYS A 271 18.17 -17.01 7.42
CA LYS A 271 18.66 -16.87 8.80
C LYS A 271 17.53 -16.81 9.83
N LEU A 272 16.31 -16.50 9.39
CA LEU A 272 15.12 -16.33 10.25
C LEU A 272 14.11 -17.49 10.17
N ASN A 273 14.41 -18.53 9.38
CA ASN A 273 13.48 -19.63 9.06
C ASN A 273 12.96 -20.42 10.27
N LYS A 274 13.62 -20.35 11.43
CA LYS A 274 13.19 -21.05 12.65
C LYS A 274 11.95 -20.42 13.33
N PHE A 275 11.56 -19.20 12.96
CA PHE A 275 10.46 -18.46 13.59
C PHE A 275 9.25 -18.33 12.67
N GLU A 276 8.79 -19.45 12.10
CA GLU A 276 7.63 -19.49 11.20
C GLU A 276 6.36 -18.84 11.80
N GLN A 277 6.21 -18.93 13.13
CA GLN A 277 5.08 -18.33 13.84
C GLN A 277 5.04 -16.80 13.66
N HIS A 278 6.17 -16.10 13.81
CA HIS A 278 6.22 -14.64 13.63
C HIS A 278 5.83 -14.21 12.21
N PHE A 279 6.22 -14.99 11.19
CA PHE A 279 5.80 -14.73 9.82
C PHE A 279 4.28 -14.92 9.65
N THR A 280 3.74 -15.98 10.22
CA THR A 280 2.31 -16.30 10.14
C THR A 280 1.46 -15.26 10.89
N GLU A 281 1.87 -14.88 12.09
CA GLU A 281 1.25 -13.81 12.89
C GLU A 281 1.29 -12.48 12.15
N GLY A 282 2.44 -12.10 11.59
CA GLY A 282 2.58 -10.85 10.85
C GLY A 282 1.65 -10.82 9.62
N ILE A 283 1.58 -11.92 8.88
CA ILE A 283 0.66 -12.05 7.74
C ILE A 283 -0.80 -11.93 8.20
N ASN A 284 -1.18 -12.54 9.32
CA ASN A 284 -2.52 -12.37 9.89
C ASN A 284 -2.83 -10.91 10.26
N LYS A 285 -1.86 -10.15 10.81
CA LYS A 285 -2.02 -8.71 11.05
C LYS A 285 -2.21 -7.94 9.75
N VAL A 286 -1.48 -8.28 8.69
CA VAL A 286 -1.65 -7.69 7.35
C VAL A 286 -3.04 -7.99 6.79
N LEU A 287 -3.54 -9.21 6.93
CA LEU A 287 -4.91 -9.56 6.52
C LEU A 287 -5.95 -8.73 7.27
N LYS A 288 -5.83 -8.61 8.59
CA LYS A 288 -6.72 -7.79 9.42
C LYS A 288 -6.68 -6.32 9.00
N ALA A 289 -5.49 -5.77 8.78
CA ALA A 289 -5.28 -4.41 8.31
C ALA A 289 -5.92 -4.16 6.93
N LEU A 290 -5.92 -5.15 6.02
CA LEU A 290 -6.55 -5.04 4.70
C LEU A 290 -8.08 -4.92 4.76
N ILE A 291 -8.74 -5.70 5.60
CA ILE A 291 -10.22 -5.82 5.56
C ILE A 291 -10.94 -5.09 6.69
N ILE A 292 -10.34 -4.97 7.87
CA ILE A 292 -10.98 -4.35 9.04
C ILE A 292 -10.58 -2.88 9.11
N GLU A 293 -9.28 -2.60 9.11
CA GLU A 293 -8.75 -1.24 9.28
C GLU A 293 -8.70 -0.48 7.95
N GLN A 294 -8.52 -1.20 6.84
CA GLN A 294 -8.28 -0.65 5.50
C GLN A 294 -7.12 0.35 5.47
N SER A 295 -6.13 0.14 6.33
CA SER A 295 -4.95 0.99 6.50
C SER A 295 -3.88 0.76 5.43
N ILE A 296 -3.92 -0.40 4.75
CA ILE A 296 -3.00 -0.75 3.67
C ILE A 296 -3.74 -1.20 2.41
N PRO A 297 -3.21 -0.92 1.21
CA PRO A 297 -3.78 -1.41 -0.04
C PRO A 297 -3.38 -2.87 -0.31
N ALA A 298 -4.19 -3.58 -1.11
CA ALA A 298 -3.88 -4.95 -1.54
C ALA A 298 -2.51 -5.06 -2.25
N THR A 299 -2.07 -4.00 -2.95
CA THR A 299 -0.75 -3.94 -3.59
C THR A 299 0.42 -4.06 -2.61
N ALA A 300 0.27 -3.54 -1.38
CA ALA A 300 1.31 -3.65 -0.36
C ALA A 300 1.46 -5.10 0.13
N ALA A 301 0.35 -5.79 0.36
CA ALA A 301 0.35 -7.20 0.72
C ALA A 301 0.84 -8.11 -0.42
N VAL A 302 0.50 -7.79 -1.67
CA VAL A 302 1.05 -8.50 -2.84
C VAL A 302 2.57 -8.35 -2.87
N TRP A 303 3.08 -7.13 -2.77
CA TRP A 303 4.52 -6.87 -2.76
C TRP A 303 5.22 -7.66 -1.64
N LEU A 304 4.68 -7.64 -0.41
CA LEU A 304 5.20 -8.43 0.71
C LEU A 304 5.33 -9.92 0.36
N LEU A 305 4.34 -10.49 -0.33
CA LEU A 305 4.22 -11.93 -0.60
C LEU A 305 4.84 -12.38 -1.93
N THR A 306 5.23 -11.45 -2.80
CA THR A 306 5.75 -11.79 -4.15
C THR A 306 7.10 -11.17 -4.47
N GLU A 307 7.53 -10.12 -3.78
CA GLU A 307 8.75 -9.40 -4.13
C GLU A 307 10.00 -10.28 -3.96
N THR A 308 10.91 -10.18 -4.92
CA THR A 308 12.12 -11.02 -4.91
C THR A 308 13.04 -10.56 -3.79
N GLY A 309 13.28 -11.44 -2.81
CA GLY A 309 14.11 -11.15 -1.65
C GLY A 309 13.31 -10.79 -0.40
N SER A 310 11.98 -10.66 -0.50
CA SER A 310 11.13 -10.59 0.69
C SER A 310 11.28 -11.84 1.55
N ILE A 311 11.39 -11.65 2.87
CA ILE A 311 11.43 -12.77 3.85
C ILE A 311 10.05 -13.39 4.10
N TRP A 312 8.96 -12.69 3.73
CA TRP A 312 7.59 -13.19 3.86
C TRP A 312 7.08 -13.93 2.62
N ALA A 313 7.68 -13.71 1.45
CA ALA A 313 7.27 -14.36 0.20
C ALA A 313 7.16 -15.90 0.27
N PRO A 314 8.04 -16.65 0.97
CA PRO A 314 7.91 -18.10 1.11
C PRO A 314 6.59 -18.56 1.76
N TYR A 315 5.96 -17.72 2.60
CA TYR A 315 4.75 -18.06 3.35
C TYR A 315 3.45 -17.80 2.57
N ARG A 316 3.54 -17.29 1.33
CA ARG A 316 2.40 -17.07 0.44
C ARG A 316 1.53 -18.32 0.25
N TYR A 317 2.15 -19.49 0.08
CA TYR A 317 1.40 -20.74 -0.13
C TYR A 317 0.64 -21.15 1.13
N ARG A 318 1.31 -21.10 2.29
CA ARG A 318 0.70 -21.37 3.59
C ARG A 318 -0.49 -20.45 3.86
N LEU A 319 -0.36 -19.15 3.56
CA LEU A 319 -1.47 -18.20 3.64
C LEU A 319 -2.70 -18.67 2.83
N MET A 320 -2.50 -19.07 1.57
CA MET A 320 -3.62 -19.53 0.73
C MET A 320 -4.25 -20.81 1.28
N GLU A 321 -3.45 -21.72 1.81
CA GLU A 321 -3.92 -22.96 2.45
C GLU A 321 -4.70 -22.69 3.74
N ASP A 322 -4.21 -21.80 4.60
CA ASP A 322 -4.87 -21.38 5.84
C ASP A 322 -6.23 -20.76 5.54
N VAL A 323 -6.31 -19.83 4.59
CA VAL A 323 -7.57 -19.23 4.15
C VAL A 323 -8.52 -20.27 3.57
N ARG A 324 -8.03 -21.19 2.72
CA ARG A 324 -8.87 -22.26 2.16
C ARG A 324 -9.43 -23.17 3.25
N THR A 325 -8.60 -23.53 4.23
CA THR A 325 -8.96 -24.37 5.37
C THR A 325 -10.03 -23.71 6.23
N ASP A 326 -9.89 -22.41 6.49
CA ASP A 326 -10.87 -21.63 7.25
C ASP A 326 -12.20 -21.54 6.53
N LEU A 327 -12.19 -21.22 5.22
CA LEU A 327 -13.42 -21.17 4.42
C LEU A 327 -14.14 -22.53 4.37
N ASN A 328 -13.40 -23.63 4.24
CA ASN A 328 -13.98 -24.98 4.32
C ASN A 328 -14.57 -25.27 5.71
N THR A 329 -13.87 -24.87 6.77
CA THR A 329 -14.34 -25.04 8.16
C THR A 329 -15.62 -24.25 8.42
N ILE A 330 -15.68 -23.02 7.93
CA ILE A 330 -16.87 -22.15 7.96
C ILE A 330 -18.03 -22.82 7.21
N ASN A 331 -17.81 -23.24 5.96
CA ASN A 331 -18.83 -23.89 5.14
C ASN A 331 -19.38 -25.17 5.80
N ASN A 332 -18.50 -26.02 6.33
CA ASN A 332 -18.90 -27.27 6.98
C ASN A 332 -19.69 -27.01 8.28
N SER A 333 -19.36 -25.97 9.03
CA SER A 333 -20.05 -25.59 10.26
C SER A 333 -21.50 -25.15 9.98
N PHE A 334 -21.70 -24.38 8.91
CA PHE A 334 -23.04 -23.97 8.47
C PHE A 334 -23.83 -25.10 7.82
N SER A 335 -23.17 -25.98 7.07
CA SER A 335 -23.83 -27.11 6.40
C SER A 335 -24.31 -28.19 7.37
N SER A 336 -23.60 -28.40 8.49
CA SER A 336 -23.89 -29.49 9.43
C SER A 336 -24.83 -29.11 10.56
N ASN A 337 -24.64 -27.93 11.19
CA ASN A 337 -25.29 -27.60 12.45
C ASN A 337 -25.85 -26.18 12.52
N ASN A 338 -25.74 -25.39 11.45
CA ASN A 338 -26.10 -23.96 11.41
C ASN A 338 -25.49 -23.15 12.58
N ARG A 339 -24.22 -23.44 12.89
CA ARG A 339 -23.47 -22.80 13.99
C ARG A 339 -22.20 -22.14 13.44
N GLN A 340 -21.73 -21.13 14.15
CA GLN A 340 -20.43 -20.53 13.87
C GLN A 340 -19.30 -21.51 14.21
N PRO A 341 -18.19 -21.49 13.45
CA PRO A 341 -17.03 -22.33 13.73
C PRO A 341 -16.41 -21.96 15.08
N GLU A 342 -15.87 -22.98 15.77
CA GLU A 342 -15.06 -22.77 16.97
C GLU A 342 -13.78 -21.99 16.60
N PRO A 343 -13.45 -20.89 17.30
CA PRO A 343 -12.27 -20.09 16.98
C PRO A 343 -10.96 -20.86 16.93
N GLN A 344 -10.80 -21.92 17.74
CA GLN A 344 -9.56 -22.72 17.76
C GLN A 344 -9.36 -23.56 16.49
N ARG A 345 -10.40 -23.72 15.65
CA ARG A 345 -10.31 -24.47 14.39
C ARG A 345 -9.89 -23.59 13.21
N LEU A 346 -9.87 -22.28 13.40
CA LEU A 346 -9.48 -21.31 12.39
C LEU A 346 -7.96 -21.09 12.45
N ARG A 347 -7.30 -21.13 11.29
CA ARG A 347 -5.87 -20.90 11.10
C ARG A 347 -5.55 -19.41 11.04
N CYS A 348 -6.44 -18.61 10.44
CA CYS A 348 -6.39 -17.16 10.51
C CYS A 348 -7.12 -16.64 11.76
N GLU A 349 -6.81 -15.41 12.17
CA GLU A 349 -7.47 -14.78 13.31
C GLU A 349 -8.99 -14.72 13.10
N LYS A 350 -9.77 -15.15 14.10
CA LYS A 350 -11.25 -15.24 14.03
C LYS A 350 -11.93 -13.95 13.57
N ASP A 351 -11.36 -12.79 13.91
CA ASP A 351 -11.92 -11.47 13.61
C ASP A 351 -12.03 -11.25 12.09
N ILE A 352 -11.13 -11.87 11.31
CA ILE A 352 -11.12 -11.82 9.84
C ILE A 352 -12.43 -12.37 9.27
N TRP A 353 -13.01 -13.38 9.93
CA TRP A 353 -14.17 -14.12 9.43
C TRP A 353 -15.50 -13.67 10.04
N GLY A 354 -15.50 -12.80 11.04
CA GLY A 354 -16.71 -12.42 11.79
C GLY A 354 -17.88 -11.98 10.89
N ASN A 355 -17.61 -11.09 9.93
CA ASN A 355 -18.63 -10.64 8.98
C ASN A 355 -19.11 -11.74 8.02
N LEU A 356 -18.20 -12.60 7.55
CA LEU A 356 -18.56 -13.73 6.69
C LEU A 356 -19.52 -14.67 7.43
N CYS A 357 -19.21 -15.01 8.69
CA CYS A 357 -20.07 -15.87 9.49
C CYS A 357 -21.46 -15.25 9.75
N VAL A 358 -21.56 -13.92 9.92
CA VAL A 358 -22.86 -13.23 10.03
C VAL A 358 -23.65 -13.28 8.72
N CYS A 359 -22.96 -13.07 7.58
CA CYS A 359 -23.56 -13.13 6.25
C CYS A 359 -24.16 -14.51 5.95
N TRP A 360 -23.41 -15.57 6.28
CA TRP A 360 -23.86 -16.96 6.13
C TRP A 360 -25.07 -17.29 7.01
N ASN A 361 -25.09 -16.82 8.27
CA ASN A 361 -26.25 -16.97 9.16
C ASN A 361 -27.54 -16.33 8.61
N ASN A 362 -27.42 -15.20 7.92
CA ASN A 362 -28.56 -14.43 7.42
C ASN A 362 -28.94 -14.79 5.97
N TYR A 363 -28.37 -15.86 5.39
CA TYR A 363 -28.52 -16.24 3.98
C TYR A 363 -28.20 -15.12 2.99
N SER A 364 -27.48 -14.09 3.44
CA SER A 364 -27.05 -12.96 2.63
C SER A 364 -25.55 -13.13 2.42
N TYR A 365 -25.15 -13.62 1.25
CA TYR A 365 -23.74 -13.86 0.94
C TYR A 365 -22.93 -12.58 0.72
N ARG A 366 -23.51 -11.39 0.92
CA ARG A 366 -22.90 -10.12 0.51
C ARG A 366 -22.21 -9.38 1.66
N SER A 367 -20.90 -9.24 1.55
CA SER A 367 -20.06 -8.40 2.40
C SER A 367 -18.99 -7.70 1.57
N VAL A 368 -19.24 -6.42 1.25
CA VAL A 368 -18.32 -5.54 0.52
C VAL A 368 -16.94 -5.48 1.18
N ARG A 369 -16.87 -5.73 2.49
CA ARG A 369 -15.63 -5.78 3.29
C ARG A 369 -14.57 -6.74 2.70
N TYR A 370 -14.96 -7.80 2.01
CA TYR A 370 -14.01 -8.79 1.47
C TYR A 370 -13.47 -8.45 0.08
N LYS A 371 -13.83 -7.31 -0.51
CA LYS A 371 -13.28 -6.87 -1.80
C LYS A 371 -11.73 -6.78 -1.81
N PRO A 372 -11.06 -6.25 -0.76
CA PRO A 372 -9.59 -6.24 -0.72
C PRO A 372 -8.96 -7.62 -0.78
N PHE A 373 -9.59 -8.67 -0.21
CA PHE A 373 -9.12 -10.05 -0.37
C PHE A 373 -9.29 -10.53 -1.80
N ALA A 374 -10.43 -10.23 -2.44
CA ALA A 374 -10.66 -10.58 -3.85
C ALA A 374 -9.56 -10.00 -4.76
N GLU A 375 -9.18 -8.75 -4.52
CA GLU A 375 -8.11 -8.03 -5.24
C GLU A 375 -6.71 -8.57 -4.92
N LEU A 376 -6.43 -8.89 -3.65
CA LEU A 376 -5.16 -9.52 -3.23
C LEU A 376 -4.95 -10.84 -3.98
N PHE A 377 -5.91 -11.77 -3.88
CA PHE A 377 -5.76 -13.09 -4.50
C PHE A 377 -5.78 -13.03 -6.03
N ALA A 378 -6.51 -12.07 -6.63
CA ALA A 378 -6.46 -11.82 -8.07
C ALA A 378 -5.04 -11.45 -8.53
N GLN A 379 -4.36 -10.59 -7.77
CA GLN A 379 -2.99 -10.18 -8.07
C GLN A 379 -1.97 -11.28 -7.79
N LEU A 380 -2.15 -12.07 -6.72
CA LEU A 380 -1.31 -13.24 -6.45
C LEU A 380 -1.43 -14.31 -7.54
N GLY A 381 -2.63 -14.51 -8.10
CA GLY A 381 -2.86 -15.40 -9.24
C GLY A 381 -2.14 -14.94 -10.51
N LYS A 382 -2.11 -13.62 -10.76
CA LYS A 382 -1.32 -13.03 -11.87
C LYS A 382 0.19 -13.11 -11.67
N SER A 383 0.64 -13.15 -10.42
CA SER A 383 2.05 -13.19 -10.03
C SER A 383 2.58 -14.61 -9.78
N GLY A 384 1.80 -15.65 -10.08
CA GLY A 384 2.14 -17.05 -9.78
C GLY A 384 3.07 -17.71 -10.80
N SER A 385 3.98 -18.55 -10.30
CA SER A 385 4.73 -19.55 -11.08
C SER A 385 3.78 -20.64 -11.62
N ILE A 386 4.23 -21.32 -12.67
CA ILE A 386 3.49 -22.20 -13.59
C ILE A 386 2.76 -23.38 -12.91
N ASN A 387 3.08 -23.67 -11.64
CA ASN A 387 2.71 -24.94 -11.01
C ASN A 387 1.36 -24.97 -10.28
N GLU A 388 0.68 -23.84 -9.98
CA GLU A 388 -0.76 -23.86 -9.57
C GLU A 388 -1.40 -22.45 -9.45
N PRO A 389 -1.77 -21.80 -10.57
CA PRO A 389 -2.51 -20.53 -10.57
C PRO A 389 -3.93 -20.64 -10.00
N SER A 390 -4.51 -21.85 -9.96
CA SER A 390 -5.93 -22.07 -9.67
C SER A 390 -6.32 -21.71 -8.25
N ALA A 391 -5.51 -22.04 -7.24
CA ALA A 391 -5.87 -21.80 -5.84
C ALA A 391 -6.06 -20.29 -5.52
N ALA A 392 -5.19 -19.43 -6.07
CA ALA A 392 -5.34 -17.99 -5.90
C ALA A 392 -6.57 -17.45 -6.65
N TYR A 393 -6.85 -17.94 -7.86
CA TYR A 393 -8.06 -17.55 -8.59
C TYR A 393 -9.34 -18.08 -7.92
N GLU A 394 -9.33 -19.29 -7.34
CA GLU A 394 -10.43 -19.86 -6.55
C GLU A 394 -10.77 -18.93 -5.37
N LEU A 395 -9.76 -18.56 -4.56
CA LEU A 395 -9.95 -17.64 -3.44
C LEU A 395 -10.43 -16.26 -3.91
N SER A 396 -9.86 -15.74 -5.00
CA SER A 396 -10.29 -14.46 -5.58
C SER A 396 -11.75 -14.51 -6.03
N ALA A 397 -12.16 -15.56 -6.73
CA ALA A 397 -13.52 -15.77 -7.19
C ALA A 397 -14.50 -15.88 -6.01
N TYR A 398 -14.14 -16.63 -4.96
CA TYR A 398 -14.93 -16.72 -3.74
C TYR A 398 -15.18 -15.33 -3.13
N PHE A 399 -14.13 -14.52 -2.95
CA PHE A 399 -14.29 -13.20 -2.34
C PHE A 399 -14.95 -12.16 -3.25
N TYR A 400 -14.81 -12.24 -4.58
CA TYR A 400 -15.60 -11.42 -5.50
C TYR A 400 -17.09 -11.76 -5.43
N GLN A 401 -17.43 -13.05 -5.36
CA GLN A 401 -18.81 -13.49 -5.17
C GLN A 401 -19.37 -12.97 -3.84
N VAL A 402 -18.59 -13.07 -2.75
CA VAL A 402 -19.01 -12.55 -1.44
C VAL A 402 -19.12 -11.02 -1.43
N SER A 403 -18.25 -10.29 -2.11
CA SER A 403 -18.24 -8.82 -2.03
C SER A 403 -19.16 -8.12 -3.03
N GLU A 404 -19.16 -8.59 -4.28
CA GLU A 404 -19.86 -7.95 -5.41
C GLU A 404 -21.03 -8.79 -5.94
N GLY A 405 -21.13 -10.06 -5.54
CA GLY A 405 -22.19 -10.99 -5.97
C GLY A 405 -21.98 -11.61 -7.35
N LYS A 406 -20.94 -11.18 -8.09
CA LYS A 406 -20.52 -11.75 -9.37
C LYS A 406 -18.99 -11.73 -9.48
N VAL A 407 -18.44 -12.67 -10.22
CA VAL A 407 -16.99 -12.86 -10.39
C VAL A 407 -16.53 -12.31 -11.74
N PRO A 408 -15.49 -11.44 -11.80
CA PRO A 408 -14.94 -10.99 -13.07
C PRO A 408 -14.55 -12.15 -14.00
N THR A 409 -14.81 -12.01 -15.30
CA THR A 409 -14.64 -13.11 -16.28
C THR A 409 -13.26 -13.76 -16.24
N GLU A 410 -12.18 -12.99 -16.19
CA GLU A 410 -10.82 -13.52 -16.15
C GLU A 410 -10.53 -14.33 -14.87
N ILE A 411 -11.09 -13.88 -13.74
CA ILE A 411 -10.96 -14.56 -12.45
C ILE A 411 -11.77 -15.85 -12.44
N PHE A 412 -13.01 -15.82 -12.96
CA PHE A 412 -13.88 -16.98 -13.07
C PHE A 412 -13.24 -18.08 -13.92
N LYS A 413 -12.74 -17.72 -15.12
CA LYS A 413 -12.04 -18.65 -16.02
C LYS A 413 -10.75 -19.19 -15.41
N GLY A 414 -10.02 -18.37 -14.64
CA GLY A 414 -8.83 -18.80 -13.92
C GLY A 414 -9.12 -19.79 -12.79
N ALA A 415 -10.26 -19.63 -12.11
CA ALA A 415 -10.70 -20.49 -11.02
C ALA A 415 -11.34 -21.79 -11.51
N LEU A 416 -12.11 -21.73 -12.60
CA LEU A 416 -12.91 -22.83 -13.13
C LEU A 416 -12.67 -22.99 -14.65
N PRO A 417 -11.45 -23.36 -15.09
CA PRO A 417 -11.08 -23.36 -16.51
C PRO A 417 -11.82 -24.40 -17.36
N ARG A 418 -12.41 -25.42 -16.73
CA ARG A 418 -13.13 -26.51 -17.39
C ARG A 418 -14.66 -26.34 -17.34
N GLU A 419 -15.14 -25.28 -16.70
CA GLU A 419 -16.57 -25.03 -16.56
C GLU A 419 -17.09 -24.36 -17.83
N GLY A 420 -18.01 -25.03 -18.53
CA GLY A 420 -18.64 -24.52 -19.75
C GLY A 420 -19.83 -23.60 -19.47
N SER A 421 -20.24 -23.49 -18.19
CA SER A 421 -21.35 -22.66 -17.73
C SER A 421 -20.84 -21.35 -17.10
N ASP A 422 -21.74 -20.37 -16.92
CA ASP A 422 -21.43 -19.12 -16.21
C ASP A 422 -21.62 -19.22 -14.70
N GLU A 423 -21.87 -20.43 -14.21
CA GLU A 423 -22.09 -20.71 -12.79
C GLU A 423 -21.12 -21.81 -12.35
N GLY A 424 -20.76 -21.82 -11.08
CA GLY A 424 -19.88 -22.83 -10.54
C GLY A 424 -19.99 -22.92 -9.03
N THR A 425 -19.22 -23.82 -8.43
CA THR A 425 -19.13 -23.92 -6.97
C THR A 425 -17.67 -23.91 -6.53
N ILE A 426 -17.34 -23.01 -5.61
CA ILE A 426 -16.00 -22.87 -5.03
C ILE A 426 -16.15 -22.89 -3.51
N LEU A 427 -15.51 -23.86 -2.85
CA LEU A 427 -15.51 -24.01 -1.38
C LEU A 427 -16.95 -23.97 -0.78
N GLY A 428 -17.89 -24.64 -1.44
CA GLY A 428 -19.30 -24.70 -1.03
C GLY A 428 -20.14 -23.47 -1.41
N LEU A 429 -19.53 -22.40 -1.93
CA LEU A 429 -20.24 -21.20 -2.38
C LEU A 429 -20.55 -21.28 -3.88
N LYS A 430 -21.81 -21.03 -4.25
CA LYS A 430 -22.20 -20.83 -5.64
C LYS A 430 -21.64 -19.51 -6.17
N VAL A 431 -20.90 -19.57 -7.27
CA VAL A 431 -20.28 -18.41 -7.92
C VAL A 431 -20.89 -18.19 -9.30
N GLU A 432 -21.13 -16.92 -9.67
CA GLU A 432 -21.67 -16.55 -10.98
C GLU A 432 -20.70 -15.61 -11.70
N ARG A 433 -20.43 -15.87 -12.98
CA ARG A 433 -19.57 -15.02 -13.81
C ARG A 433 -20.27 -13.71 -14.14
N LYS A 434 -19.55 -12.59 -13.99
CA LYS A 434 -19.93 -11.29 -14.55
C LYS A 434 -19.79 -11.37 -16.08
N ILE A 435 -20.90 -11.57 -16.77
CA ILE A 435 -20.98 -11.58 -18.24
C ILE A 435 -20.81 -10.15 -18.76
N PRO A 436 -19.79 -9.86 -19.60
CA PRO A 436 -19.63 -8.56 -20.23
C PRO A 436 -20.81 -8.24 -21.16
N LEU A 437 -21.21 -6.97 -21.24
CA LEU A 437 -22.30 -6.51 -22.12
C LEU A 437 -22.15 -6.97 -23.58
N PRO A 438 -20.97 -6.91 -24.22
CA PRO A 438 -20.81 -7.38 -25.61
C PRO A 438 -21.13 -8.87 -25.79
N GLU A 439 -20.75 -9.70 -24.82
CA GLU A 439 -21.02 -11.14 -24.86
C GLU A 439 -22.53 -11.42 -24.68
N ASN A 440 -23.19 -10.67 -23.79
CA ASN A 440 -24.63 -10.77 -23.59
C ASN A 440 -25.40 -10.38 -24.85
N ALA A 441 -24.97 -9.31 -25.54
CA ALA A 441 -25.54 -8.89 -26.82
C ALA A 441 -25.36 -9.98 -27.91
N GLY A 442 -24.16 -10.56 -28.03
CA GLY A 442 -23.90 -11.67 -28.96
C GLY A 442 -24.77 -12.91 -28.69
N ARG A 443 -24.95 -13.29 -27.42
CA ARG A 443 -25.84 -14.40 -27.03
C ARG A 443 -27.30 -14.12 -27.39
N PHE A 444 -27.75 -12.89 -27.17
CA PHE A 444 -29.10 -12.46 -27.55
C PHE A 444 -29.31 -12.55 -29.06
N VAL A 445 -28.34 -12.06 -29.86
CA VAL A 445 -28.37 -12.18 -31.32
C VAL A 445 -28.40 -13.63 -31.75
N LYS A 446 -27.54 -14.50 -31.19
CA LYS A 446 -27.50 -15.93 -31.53
C LYS A 446 -28.79 -16.66 -31.16
N SER A 447 -29.36 -16.38 -29.99
CA SER A 447 -30.62 -16.98 -29.52
C SER A 447 -31.81 -16.54 -30.38
N ASN A 448 -31.80 -15.29 -30.84
CA ASN A 448 -32.86 -14.70 -31.66
C ASN A 448 -32.52 -14.64 -33.16
N ALA A 449 -31.44 -15.32 -33.60
CA ALA A 449 -30.94 -15.23 -34.97
C ALA A 449 -32.00 -15.63 -35.99
N ARG A 450 -32.84 -16.64 -35.68
CA ARG A 450 -33.96 -17.03 -36.55
C ARG A 450 -35.00 -15.93 -36.71
N LEU A 451 -35.36 -15.22 -35.64
CA LEU A 451 -36.33 -14.13 -35.69
C LEU A 451 -35.74 -12.90 -36.42
N LEU A 452 -34.46 -12.60 -36.19
CA LEU A 452 -33.74 -11.54 -36.87
C LEU A 452 -33.59 -11.84 -38.38
N CYS A 453 -33.21 -13.07 -38.75
CA CYS A 453 -33.14 -13.48 -40.16
C CYS A 453 -34.51 -13.46 -40.84
N ILE A 454 -35.58 -13.85 -40.16
CA ILE A 454 -36.95 -13.72 -40.68
C ILE A 454 -37.29 -12.25 -40.92
N GLY A 455 -36.99 -11.37 -39.96
CA GLY A 455 -37.20 -9.92 -40.11
C GLY A 455 -36.42 -9.33 -41.30
N ILE A 456 -35.15 -9.71 -41.46
CA ILE A 456 -34.28 -9.27 -42.57
C ILE A 456 -34.80 -9.79 -43.90
N MET A 457 -35.23 -11.07 -43.98
CA MET A 457 -35.86 -11.63 -45.18
C MET A 457 -37.16 -10.91 -45.55
N PHE A 458 -37.95 -10.47 -44.57
CA PHE A 458 -39.16 -9.66 -44.84
C PHE A 458 -38.81 -8.25 -45.36
N MET A 459 -37.74 -7.63 -44.84
CA MET A 459 -37.27 -6.33 -45.31
C MET A 459 -36.63 -6.40 -46.71
N SER A 460 -35.89 -7.46 -47.02
CA SER A 460 -35.34 -7.68 -48.37
C SER A 460 -36.43 -8.06 -49.38
N TRP A 461 -37.43 -8.86 -48.99
CA TRP A 461 -38.57 -9.19 -49.85
C TRP A 461 -39.43 -7.96 -50.18
N SER A 462 -39.63 -7.05 -49.24
CA SER A 462 -40.36 -5.79 -49.48
C SER A 462 -39.56 -4.81 -50.34
N GLY A 463 -38.24 -4.72 -50.16
CA GLY A 463 -37.35 -3.96 -51.05
C GLY A 463 -37.32 -4.51 -52.48
N MET A 464 -37.26 -5.83 -52.64
CA MET A 464 -37.28 -6.51 -53.94
C MET A 464 -38.62 -6.34 -54.67
N MET A 465 -39.75 -6.32 -53.94
CA MET A 465 -41.07 -6.01 -54.51
C MET A 465 -41.20 -4.55 -54.98
N LEU A 466 -40.55 -3.60 -54.30
CA LEU A 466 -40.51 -2.20 -54.74
C LEU A 466 -39.67 -2.04 -56.01
N VAL A 467 -38.51 -2.69 -56.10
CA VAL A 467 -37.63 -2.64 -57.30
C VAL A 467 -38.27 -3.36 -58.50
N LEU A 468 -38.90 -4.53 -58.28
CA LEU A 468 -39.62 -5.25 -59.34
C LEU A 468 -40.89 -4.52 -59.78
N GLY A 469 -41.63 -3.90 -58.84
CA GLY A 469 -42.76 -3.04 -59.15
C GLY A 469 -42.36 -1.81 -59.96
N TYR A 470 -41.18 -1.25 -59.69
CA TYR A 470 -40.63 -0.13 -60.46
C TYR A 470 -40.21 -0.54 -61.87
N LYS A 471 -39.50 -1.66 -62.06
CA LYS A 471 -39.12 -2.15 -63.40
C LYS A 471 -40.32 -2.58 -64.23
N TYR A 472 -41.28 -3.32 -63.65
CA TYR A 472 -42.45 -3.81 -64.38
C TYR A 472 -43.49 -2.70 -64.67
N GLY A 473 -43.53 -1.66 -63.82
CA GLY A 473 -44.36 -0.47 -64.03
C GLY A 473 -43.81 0.50 -65.07
N PHE A 474 -42.47 0.57 -65.23
CA PHE A 474 -41.84 1.46 -66.20
C PHE A 474 -41.85 0.91 -67.63
N GLU A 475 -41.68 -0.40 -67.82
CA GLU A 475 -41.72 -1.02 -69.16
C GLU A 475 -43.14 -1.14 -69.76
N LYS A 476 -44.20 -1.13 -68.95
CA LYS A 476 -45.59 -1.18 -69.43
C LYS A 476 -46.29 0.19 -69.52
N GLY A 477 -45.59 1.29 -69.25
CA GLY A 477 -46.11 2.66 -69.33
C GLY A 477 -46.11 3.29 -70.72
N LEU A 478 -45.49 2.65 -71.72
CA LEU A 478 -45.36 3.18 -73.09
C LEU A 478 -45.70 2.14 -74.17
N ALA A 479 -46.95 1.68 -74.23
CA ALA A 479 -47.64 1.32 -75.48
C ALA A 479 -49.06 0.80 -75.21
N LYS A 480 -50.05 1.46 -75.82
CA LYS A 480 -51.41 0.92 -76.01
C LYS A 480 -51.37 -0.21 -77.05
N GLY A 481 -52.12 -1.29 -76.85
CA GLY A 481 -52.50 -2.21 -77.94
C GLY A 481 -52.94 -3.61 -77.51
N SER A 482 -54.25 -3.84 -77.52
CA SER A 482 -55.00 -5.10 -77.77
C SER A 482 -54.47 -6.49 -77.36
N VAL A 483 -55.29 -7.16 -76.53
CA VAL A 483 -55.71 -8.59 -76.52
C VAL A 483 -54.69 -9.69 -76.88
N GLY A 484 -54.44 -10.58 -75.92
CA GLY A 484 -53.94 -11.95 -76.11
C GLY A 484 -53.68 -12.69 -74.80
N GLN A 485 -54.41 -13.78 -74.54
CA GLN A 485 -54.15 -14.86 -73.56
C GLN A 485 -52.66 -15.32 -73.60
N GLN A 486 -51.98 -15.83 -72.56
CA GLN A 486 -52.30 -17.00 -71.70
C GLN A 486 -51.20 -17.23 -70.62
N THR A 487 -51.57 -17.89 -69.50
CA THR A 487 -50.81 -18.71 -68.51
C THR A 487 -49.59 -18.13 -67.78
N SER A 488 -49.50 -18.16 -66.45
CA SER A 488 -49.35 -19.35 -65.60
C SER A 488 -49.60 -19.06 -64.10
N GLU A 489 -49.76 -20.13 -63.31
CA GLU A 489 -50.49 -20.30 -62.05
C GLU A 489 -49.95 -19.65 -60.75
N ASN A 490 -50.88 -19.55 -59.80
CA ASN A 490 -50.82 -18.97 -58.46
C ASN A 490 -49.90 -19.70 -57.45
N TYR A 491 -49.13 -18.93 -56.66
CA TYR A 491 -48.93 -19.21 -55.22
C TYR A 491 -49.61 -18.10 -54.40
N ARG A 492 -50.86 -18.32 -53.98
CA ARG A 492 -51.60 -17.38 -53.12
C ARG A 492 -51.49 -17.78 -51.65
N ILE A 493 -50.76 -16.99 -50.87
CA ILE A 493 -50.75 -17.07 -49.40
C ILE A 493 -52.16 -16.70 -48.88
N THR A 494 -52.76 -17.56 -48.06
CA THR A 494 -54.11 -17.37 -47.51
C THR A 494 -54.20 -16.15 -46.58
N GLY A 495 -55.35 -15.47 -46.61
CA GLY A 495 -55.58 -14.21 -45.87
C GLY A 495 -55.36 -14.31 -44.36
N GLU A 496 -55.50 -15.50 -43.79
CA GLU A 496 -55.28 -15.77 -42.37
C GLU A 496 -53.80 -15.71 -41.96
N LYS A 497 -52.89 -16.14 -42.87
CA LYS A 497 -51.43 -16.02 -42.66
C LYS A 497 -50.98 -14.56 -42.76
N LYS A 498 -51.58 -13.77 -43.66
CA LYS A 498 -51.37 -12.31 -43.72
C LYS A 498 -51.85 -11.62 -42.45
N ARG A 499 -53.02 -12.00 -41.92
CA ARG A 499 -53.57 -11.42 -40.68
C ARG A 499 -52.70 -11.71 -39.45
N ARG A 500 -52.23 -12.95 -39.29
CA ARG A 500 -51.32 -13.34 -38.20
C ARG A 500 -49.94 -12.66 -38.26
N ALA A 501 -49.45 -12.36 -39.46
CA ALA A 501 -48.20 -11.61 -39.63
C ALA A 501 -48.38 -10.12 -39.28
N LEU A 502 -49.50 -9.52 -39.70
CA LEU A 502 -49.85 -8.13 -39.39
C LEU A 502 -50.14 -7.89 -37.90
N GLU A 503 -50.68 -8.87 -37.18
CA GLU A 503 -50.90 -8.77 -35.71
C GLU A 503 -49.58 -8.84 -34.90
N LYS A 504 -48.54 -9.52 -35.42
CA LYS A 504 -47.25 -9.68 -34.72
C LYS A 504 -46.27 -8.52 -34.93
N PHE A 505 -46.49 -7.73 -35.97
CA PHE A 505 -45.61 -6.62 -36.34
C PHE A 505 -45.67 -5.44 -35.34
N PRO A 506 -46.86 -4.97 -34.90
CA PRO A 506 -46.97 -3.95 -33.85
C PRO A 506 -46.33 -4.40 -32.54
N LYS A 507 -46.50 -5.68 -32.18
CA LYS A 507 -45.94 -6.27 -30.97
C LYS A 507 -44.40 -6.35 -30.98
N THR A 508 -43.83 -6.45 -32.18
CA THR A 508 -42.36 -6.45 -32.38
C THR A 508 -41.80 -5.03 -32.27
N VAL A 509 -42.53 -4.04 -32.77
CA VAL A 509 -42.17 -2.62 -32.63
C VAL A 509 -42.26 -2.17 -31.17
N GLU A 510 -43.34 -2.53 -30.47
CA GLU A 510 -43.53 -2.25 -29.03
C GLU A 510 -42.39 -2.83 -28.16
N GLU A 511 -41.92 -4.04 -28.47
CA GLU A 511 -40.82 -4.65 -27.72
C GLU A 511 -39.45 -4.04 -28.02
N ILE A 512 -39.23 -3.56 -29.25
CA ILE A 512 -38.03 -2.79 -29.59
C ILE A 512 -38.06 -1.42 -28.89
N GLU A 513 -39.22 -0.76 -28.84
CA GLU A 513 -39.39 0.51 -28.12
C GLU A 513 -39.22 0.35 -26.61
N ASN A 514 -39.71 -0.75 -26.03
CA ASN A 514 -39.47 -1.11 -24.62
C ASN A 514 -37.98 -1.34 -24.33
N ILE A 515 -37.25 -2.04 -25.21
CA ILE A 515 -35.80 -2.24 -25.06
C ILE A 515 -35.05 -0.91 -25.13
N VAL A 516 -35.42 -0.03 -26.07
CA VAL A 516 -34.82 1.32 -26.20
C VAL A 516 -35.11 2.18 -24.97
N SER A 517 -36.33 2.09 -24.42
CA SER A 517 -36.73 2.79 -23.19
C SER A 517 -35.96 2.29 -21.97
N GLU A 518 -35.78 0.97 -21.82
CA GLU A 518 -35.03 0.37 -20.71
C GLU A 518 -33.53 0.75 -20.77
N LEU A 519 -32.95 0.77 -21.98
CA LEU A 519 -31.57 1.24 -22.21
C LEU A 519 -31.42 2.73 -21.91
N THR A 520 -32.42 3.54 -22.24
CA THR A 520 -32.45 4.98 -21.90
C THR A 520 -32.57 5.19 -20.39
N ARG A 521 -33.30 4.32 -19.68
CA ARG A 521 -33.42 4.35 -18.22
C ARG A 521 -32.15 3.92 -17.48
N LEU A 522 -31.33 3.08 -18.12
CA LEU A 522 -30.02 2.65 -17.61
C LEU A 522 -28.96 3.74 -17.78
N LYS A 523 -29.08 4.59 -18.81
CA LYS A 523 -28.24 5.78 -19.04
C LYS A 523 -28.34 6.80 -17.88
N ASP A 524 -29.52 6.96 -17.28
CA ASP A 524 -29.75 7.92 -16.20
C ASP A 524 -29.21 7.47 -14.83
N ARG A 525 -28.70 6.22 -14.70
CA ARG A 525 -28.15 5.68 -13.43
C ARG A 525 -26.63 5.62 -13.34
N GLY A 526 -25.91 6.16 -14.33
CA GLY A 526 -24.51 6.56 -14.22
C GLY A 526 -23.56 5.55 -13.57
N THR A 527 -23.26 4.43 -14.24
CA THR A 527 -22.02 3.67 -13.98
C THR A 527 -21.52 2.96 -15.23
N GLU A 528 -20.27 3.30 -15.58
CA GLU A 528 -19.31 2.61 -16.47
C GLU A 528 -19.30 2.98 -17.97
N THR A 529 -18.08 3.20 -18.46
CA THR A 529 -17.67 3.60 -19.81
C THR A 529 -18.06 2.55 -20.86
N GLU A 530 -18.90 2.96 -21.80
CA GLU A 530 -19.56 2.13 -22.80
C GLU A 530 -18.70 1.86 -24.05
N PRO A 531 -18.77 0.68 -24.69
CA PRO A 531 -18.35 0.51 -26.08
C PRO A 531 -19.24 1.33 -27.02
N SER A 532 -18.65 1.93 -28.06
CA SER A 532 -19.41 2.83 -28.95
C SER A 532 -20.51 2.06 -29.70
N ARG A 533 -21.60 2.77 -30.00
CA ARG A 533 -22.69 2.31 -30.88
C ARG A 533 -22.17 1.60 -32.15
N ASP A 534 -21.03 2.03 -32.66
CA ASP A 534 -20.39 1.46 -33.84
C ASP A 534 -19.80 0.06 -33.59
N GLN A 535 -19.30 -0.22 -32.38
CA GLN A 535 -18.83 -1.57 -32.01
C GLN A 535 -19.99 -2.57 -31.94
N ILE A 536 -21.13 -2.15 -31.41
CA ILE A 536 -22.35 -2.97 -31.36
C ILE A 536 -22.88 -3.22 -32.77
N ILE A 537 -22.91 -2.18 -33.62
CA ILE A 537 -23.32 -2.31 -35.04
C ILE A 537 -22.35 -3.21 -35.82
N LYS A 538 -21.05 -3.12 -35.56
CA LYS A 538 -20.02 -3.93 -36.25
C LYS A 538 -20.19 -5.42 -35.97
N GLU A 539 -20.48 -5.82 -34.72
CA GLU A 539 -20.71 -7.24 -34.42
C GLU A 539 -22.08 -7.75 -34.85
N ILE A 540 -23.10 -6.88 -34.90
CA ILE A 540 -24.35 -7.21 -35.58
C ILE A 540 -24.09 -7.50 -37.06
N LYS A 541 -23.28 -6.67 -37.74
CA LYS A 541 -22.92 -6.88 -39.15
C LYS A 541 -22.12 -8.17 -39.35
N ASN A 542 -21.07 -8.42 -38.55
CA ASN A 542 -20.23 -9.61 -38.68
C ASN A 542 -20.99 -10.93 -38.41
N THR A 543 -21.99 -10.92 -37.52
CA THR A 543 -22.81 -12.10 -37.23
C THR A 543 -23.87 -12.36 -38.32
N LEU A 544 -24.23 -11.34 -39.10
CA LEU A 544 -25.20 -11.43 -40.19
C LEU A 544 -24.59 -11.81 -41.55
N VAL A 545 -23.26 -11.73 -41.71
CA VAL A 545 -22.57 -12.21 -42.93
C VAL A 545 -22.40 -13.72 -42.84
N VAL A 546 -23.43 -14.44 -43.27
CA VAL A 546 -23.28 -15.81 -43.78
C VAL A 546 -23.39 -15.71 -45.30
N ASN A 547 -22.29 -16.04 -45.97
CA ASN A 547 -22.07 -16.21 -47.42
C ASN A 547 -21.72 -14.94 -48.20
N GLU A 548 -20.43 -14.79 -48.47
CA GLU A 548 -19.80 -13.71 -49.23
C GLU A 548 -19.50 -14.11 -50.68
N GLU A 549 -20.34 -14.93 -51.32
CA GLU A 549 -20.12 -15.36 -52.72
C GLU A 549 -21.06 -14.73 -53.77
N GLU A 550 -22.13 -14.04 -53.40
CA GLU A 550 -22.95 -13.32 -54.40
C GLU A 550 -23.59 -12.06 -53.79
N SER A 551 -23.00 -10.88 -54.00
CA SER A 551 -23.74 -9.69 -54.46
C SER A 551 -22.81 -8.50 -54.59
N GLU A 552 -22.92 -7.86 -55.75
CA GLU A 552 -22.18 -6.68 -56.18
C GLU A 552 -22.35 -5.48 -55.24
N GLU A 553 -21.30 -4.69 -55.19
CA GLU A 553 -21.12 -3.40 -54.52
C GLU A 553 -22.35 -2.48 -54.66
N ILE A 554 -23.11 -2.30 -53.57
CA ILE A 554 -24.14 -1.26 -53.48
C ILE A 554 -23.48 -0.01 -52.89
N ASP A 555 -23.38 1.04 -53.70
CA ASP A 555 -22.93 2.38 -53.30
C ASP A 555 -24.02 3.10 -52.48
N TYR A 556 -23.80 3.19 -51.17
CA TYR A 556 -24.75 3.75 -50.21
C TYR A 556 -24.75 5.30 -50.13
N GLU A 557 -23.83 6.00 -50.80
CA GLU A 557 -23.76 7.47 -50.74
C GLU A 557 -24.75 8.18 -51.68
N LYS A 558 -25.31 7.47 -52.68
CA LYS A 558 -26.29 8.06 -53.61
C LYS A 558 -27.74 8.10 -53.11
N ALA A 559 -28.06 7.47 -51.99
CA ALA A 559 -29.45 7.30 -51.53
C ALA A 559 -29.87 8.24 -50.39
N THR A 560 -29.00 9.10 -49.87
CA THR A 560 -29.28 9.91 -48.66
C THR A 560 -29.39 11.43 -48.89
N SER A 561 -29.28 11.93 -50.12
CA SER A 561 -29.39 13.37 -50.40
C SER A 561 -30.72 13.76 -51.06
N THR A 562 -31.80 13.76 -50.29
CA THR A 562 -32.91 14.73 -50.49
C THR A 562 -33.69 14.85 -49.19
N GLY A 563 -33.34 15.88 -48.41
CA GLY A 563 -33.81 16.10 -47.04
C GLY A 563 -35.25 16.61 -46.94
N LEU A 564 -35.88 16.26 -45.82
CA LEU A 564 -37.12 16.87 -45.33
C LEU A 564 -36.80 17.68 -44.06
N LEU A 565 -36.94 19.00 -44.21
CA LEU A 565 -37.29 20.03 -43.22
C LEU A 565 -36.25 20.47 -42.18
N GLY A 566 -35.90 21.76 -42.24
CA GLY A 566 -35.31 22.51 -41.14
C GLY A 566 -35.16 23.99 -41.46
N CYS A 567 -36.12 24.80 -41.02
CA CYS A 567 -36.14 26.26 -41.14
C CYS A 567 -35.00 26.96 -40.39
N SER A 568 -34.42 28.02 -40.97
CA SER A 568 -34.44 29.41 -40.48
C SER A 568 -33.13 30.20 -40.57
N ARG A 569 -33.31 31.42 -41.08
CA ARG A 569 -32.66 32.72 -40.78
C ARG A 569 -31.35 33.12 -41.48
N GLU A 570 -31.58 33.90 -42.54
CA GLU A 570 -31.16 35.30 -42.76
C GLU A 570 -29.73 35.80 -42.41
N LYS A 571 -29.12 36.31 -43.49
CA LYS A 571 -28.39 37.59 -43.66
C LYS A 571 -26.88 37.64 -43.40
N GLY A 572 -26.17 37.88 -44.50
CA GLY A 572 -24.83 38.48 -44.56
C GLY A 572 -24.28 38.52 -45.98
N LYS A 573 -24.62 39.57 -46.75
CA LYS A 573 -23.95 39.93 -48.01
C LYS A 573 -22.59 40.56 -47.69
N SER A 574 -21.51 40.15 -48.38
CA SER A 574 -20.62 41.04 -49.17
C SER A 574 -19.49 40.21 -49.82
N SER A 575 -19.45 40.16 -51.16
CA SER A 575 -18.39 40.73 -52.01
C SER A 575 -17.07 39.94 -52.02
N SER A 576 -16.78 39.22 -53.11
CA SER A 576 -15.85 39.63 -54.20
C SER A 576 -14.41 39.18 -53.90
N PHE A 577 -13.56 38.70 -54.81
CA PHE A 577 -13.39 38.89 -56.24
C PHE A 577 -12.55 37.70 -56.79
N ASP A 578 -12.60 37.55 -58.10
CA ASP A 578 -11.86 36.63 -58.98
C ASP A 578 -10.33 36.81 -59.04
N TYR A 579 -9.74 35.86 -59.79
CA TYR A 579 -8.43 35.76 -60.47
C TYR A 579 -7.34 35.05 -59.65
N GLU A 580 -6.70 33.97 -60.11
CA GLU A 580 -6.49 33.40 -61.47
C GLU A 580 -6.86 31.91 -61.59
#